data_AF-A0A2E3UC23-F1
#
_entry.id   AF-A0A2E3UC23-F1
#
_cell.length_a   1.000
_cell.length_b   1.000
_cell.length_c   1.000
_cell.angle_alpha   90.00
_cell.angle_beta   90.00
_cell.angle_gamma   90.00
#
_symmetry.space_group_name_H-M   'P 1'
#
loop_
_entity.id
_entity.type
_entity.pdbx_description
1 polymer ?
#
loop_
_entity_poly.entity_id
_entity_poly.type
_entity_poly.pdbx_seq_one_letter_code
_entity_poly.pdbx_strand_id
1 'polypeptide(L)'
;MDHEDMSFDQLCELFGYKPKCRPLDPKASADFLGVHVSTLEGYRLRGGGPRFFNPPGTRVVRYAEKDLLLWLVENSRSSTSQTLSA
;
A
#
# COMPACT_ATOMS: atom_id res chain seq x y z
N MET A 1 -16.77 5.04 -1.48
CA MET A 1 -16.86 3.63 -1.93
C MET A 1 -15.96 2.87 -0.99
N ASP A 2 -16.53 1.96 -0.21
CA ASP A 2 -15.77 1.18 0.76
C ASP A 2 -14.98 0.12 -0.02
N HIS A 3 -13.73 0.46 -0.36
CA HIS A 3 -12.85 -0.40 -1.17
C HIS A 3 -12.34 -1.61 -0.39
N GLU A 4 -12.58 -1.68 0.93
CA GLU A 4 -12.16 -2.77 1.82
C GLU A 4 -12.65 -4.16 1.37
N ASP A 5 -13.74 -4.22 0.59
CA ASP A 5 -14.35 -5.46 0.11
C ASP A 5 -13.80 -5.98 -1.23
N MET A 6 -12.87 -5.27 -1.90
CA MET A 6 -12.27 -5.80 -3.13
C MET A 6 -11.43 -7.05 -2.82
N SER A 7 -11.70 -8.14 -3.54
CA SER A 7 -10.91 -9.36 -3.43
C SER A 7 -9.48 -9.13 -3.93
N PHE A 8 -8.53 -9.92 -3.42
CA PHE A 8 -7.13 -9.80 -3.83
C PHE A 8 -6.94 -10.04 -5.33
N ASP A 9 -7.70 -10.97 -5.92
CA ASP A 9 -7.63 -11.28 -7.35
C ASP A 9 -8.11 -10.10 -8.20
N GLN A 10 -9.22 -9.45 -7.80
CA GLN A 10 -9.70 -8.23 -8.47
C GLN A 10 -8.68 -7.08 -8.40
N LEU A 11 -8.03 -6.91 -7.24
CA LEU A 11 -6.97 -5.92 -7.07
C LEU A 11 -5.77 -6.23 -7.97
N CYS A 12 -5.40 -7.51 -8.09
CA CYS A 12 -4.32 -7.93 -8.98
C CYS A 12 -4.66 -7.65 -10.44
N GLU A 13 -5.88 -7.98 -10.88
CA GLU A 13 -6.34 -7.71 -12.24
C GLU A 13 -6.36 -6.21 -12.56
N LEU A 14 -6.90 -5.39 -11.65
CA LEU A 14 -7.01 -3.94 -11.83
C LEU A 14 -5.66 -3.26 -12.10
N PHE A 15 -4.61 -3.67 -11.38
CA PHE A 15 -3.28 -3.07 -11.51
C PHE A 15 -2.32 -3.90 -12.38
N GLY A 16 -2.79 -4.98 -13.00
CA GLY A 16 -1.93 -5.93 -13.72
C GLY A 16 -0.82 -6.51 -12.83
N TYR A 17 -1.09 -6.62 -11.53
CA TYR A 17 -0.11 -7.06 -10.53
C TYR A 17 0.01 -8.58 -10.53
N LYS A 18 1.25 -9.08 -10.58
CA LYS A 18 1.54 -10.50 -10.40
C LYS A 18 1.93 -10.76 -8.94
N PRO A 19 1.14 -11.53 -8.17
CA PRO A 19 1.42 -11.78 -6.77
C PRO A 19 2.72 -12.58 -6.59
N LYS A 20 3.51 -12.18 -5.59
CA LYS A 20 4.71 -12.89 -5.13
C LYS A 20 4.40 -13.87 -4.00
N CYS A 21 3.17 -13.87 -3.49
CA CYS A 21 2.66 -14.76 -2.45
C CYS A 21 3.48 -14.73 -1.16
N ARG A 22 4.00 -13.55 -0.79
CA ARG A 22 4.77 -13.32 0.44
C ARG A 22 4.72 -11.85 0.88
N PRO A 23 4.87 -11.55 2.18
CA PRO A 23 5.02 -10.16 2.63
C PRO A 23 6.26 -9.50 2.04
N LEU A 24 6.09 -8.27 1.56
CA LEU A 24 7.15 -7.45 0.97
C LEU A 24 7.90 -6.68 2.04
N ASP A 25 9.21 -6.51 1.83
CA ASP A 25 10.02 -5.58 2.61
C ASP A 25 9.82 -4.13 2.11
N PRO A 26 10.26 -3.10 2.87
CA PRO A 26 10.02 -1.72 2.51
C PRO A 26 10.64 -1.32 1.16
N LYS A 27 11.74 -1.96 0.75
CA LYS A 27 12.38 -1.69 -0.54
C LYS A 27 11.54 -2.22 -1.68
N ALA A 28 11.08 -3.46 -1.59
CA ALA A 28 10.18 -4.05 -2.58
C ALA A 28 8.83 -3.33 -2.67
N SER A 29 8.29 -2.87 -1.54
CA SER A 29 7.06 -2.07 -1.51
C SER A 29 7.25 -0.69 -2.14
N ALA A 30 8.37 -0.02 -1.87
CA ALA A 30 8.67 1.28 -2.45
C ALA A 30 8.89 1.20 -3.97
N ASP A 31 9.60 0.17 -4.43
CA ASP A 31 9.78 -0.16 -5.85
C ASP A 31 8.43 -0.39 -6.54
N PHE A 32 7.56 -1.19 -5.92
CA PHE A 32 6.20 -1.42 -6.41
C PHE A 32 5.38 -0.13 -6.52
N LEU A 33 5.46 0.75 -5.52
CA LEU A 33 4.71 2.02 -5.48
C LEU A 33 5.35 3.13 -6.33
N GLY A 34 6.55 2.91 -6.88
CA GLY A 34 7.29 3.94 -7.65
C GLY A 34 7.77 5.12 -6.80
N VAL A 35 7.97 4.93 -5.49
CA VAL A 35 8.44 5.98 -4.57
C VAL A 35 9.78 5.60 -3.94
N HIS A 36 10.47 6.59 -3.36
CA HIS A 36 11.67 6.30 -2.58
C HIS A 36 11.31 5.66 -1.22
N VAL A 37 12.17 4.79 -0.70
CA VAL A 37 11.95 4.08 0.58
C VAL A 37 11.73 5.07 1.74
N SER A 38 12.44 6.20 1.74
CA SER A 38 12.26 7.26 2.75
C SER A 38 10.87 7.91 2.69
N THR A 39 10.25 7.96 1.50
CA THR A 39 8.87 8.45 1.35
C THR A 39 7.92 7.49 2.06
N LEU A 40 8.12 6.18 1.89
CA LEU A 40 7.33 5.13 2.54
C LEU A 40 7.52 5.13 4.08
N GLU A 41 8.72 5.42 4.56
CA GLU A 41 8.99 5.69 5.99
C GLU A 41 8.22 6.92 6.48
N GLY A 42 8.28 8.02 5.73
CA GLY A 42 7.54 9.24 6.04
C GLY A 42 6.02 9.02 6.05
N TYR A 43 5.48 8.13 5.21
CA TYR A 43 4.07 7.76 5.25
C TYR A 43 3.69 7.02 6.54
N ARG A 44 4.55 6.10 7.01
CA ARG A 44 4.34 5.41 8.30
C ARG A 44 4.30 6.37 9.47
N LEU A 45 5.17 7.38 9.48
CA LEU A 45 5.21 8.38 10.55
C LEU A 45 3.98 9.30 10.56
N ARG A 46 3.46 9.64 9.38
CA ARG A 46 2.34 10.58 9.21
C ARG A 46 0.97 9.92 9.18
N GLY A 47 0.90 8.59 9.09
CA GLY A 47 -0.36 7.84 9.02
C GLY A 47 -1.06 7.88 7.65
N GLY A 48 -0.36 8.26 6.57
CA GLY A 48 -0.92 8.38 5.21
C GLY A 48 -0.52 7.26 4.25
N GLY A 49 0.06 6.18 4.76
CA GLY A 49 0.62 5.10 3.94
C GLY A 49 -0.18 3.79 3.99
N PRO A 50 0.23 2.81 3.19
CA PRO A 50 -0.35 1.48 3.24
C PRO A 50 -0.14 0.83 4.61
N ARG A 51 -1.08 -0.04 4.99
CA ARG A 51 -0.99 -0.84 6.23
C ARG A 51 0.28 -1.68 6.21
N PHE A 52 0.90 -1.82 7.39
CA PHE A 52 2.15 -2.54 7.55
C PHE A 52 2.12 -3.46 8.77
N PHE A 53 2.90 -4.53 8.70
CA PHE A 53 3.16 -5.45 9.78
C PHE A 53 4.47 -5.05 10.46
N ASN A 54 4.42 -4.89 11.78
CA ASN A 54 5.60 -4.73 12.61
C ASN A 54 5.48 -5.71 13.80
N PRO A 55 6.14 -6.88 13.71
CA PRO A 55 6.11 -7.86 14.79
C PRO A 55 6.68 -7.28 16.10
N PRO A 56 6.01 -7.47 17.25
CA PRO A 56 6.47 -6.97 18.54
C PRO A 56 7.91 -7.41 18.85
N GLY A 57 8.71 -6.49 19.38
CA GLY A 57 10.11 -6.74 19.73
C GLY A 57 11.09 -6.75 18.54
N THR A 58 10.62 -6.44 17.33
CA THR A 58 11.48 -6.30 16.14
C THR A 58 11.45 -4.88 15.60
N ARG A 59 12.45 -4.55 14.77
CA ARG A 59 12.44 -3.33 13.93
C ARG A 59 12.03 -3.64 12.49
N VAL A 60 11.52 -4.84 12.25
CA VAL A 60 11.19 -5.32 10.91
C VAL A 60 9.83 -4.77 10.53
N VAL A 61 9.76 -4.18 9.34
CA VAL A 61 8.50 -3.74 8.74
C VAL A 61 8.26 -4.51 7.47
N ARG A 62 7.05 -5.06 7.32
CA ARG A 62 6.59 -5.77 6.14
C ARG A 62 5.25 -5.24 5.67
N TYR A 63 4.93 -5.46 4.41
CA TYR A 63 3.67 -5.06 3.80
C TYR A 63 3.01 -6.29 3.17
N ALA A 64 1.71 -6.46 3.35
CA ALA A 64 0.97 -7.41 2.53
C ALA A 64 0.73 -6.80 1.16
N GLU A 65 0.78 -7.63 0.13
CA GLU A 65 0.52 -7.22 -1.25
C GLU A 65 -0.90 -6.67 -1.39
N LYS A 66 -1.88 -7.31 -0.73
CA LYS A 66 -3.27 -6.84 -0.69
C LYS A 66 -3.37 -5.42 -0.14
N ASP A 67 -2.71 -5.12 0.97
CA ASP A 67 -2.79 -3.80 1.61
C ASP A 67 -2.15 -2.70 0.75
N LEU A 68 -1.08 -3.03 0.03
CA LEU A 68 -0.46 -2.09 -0.93
C LEU A 68 -1.42 -1.77 -2.08
N LEU A 69 -2.03 -2.80 -2.66
CA LEU A 69 -2.99 -2.63 -3.76
C LEU A 69 -4.25 -1.88 -3.29
N LEU A 70 -4.77 -2.24 -2.11
CA LEU A 70 -5.93 -1.58 -1.53
C LEU A 70 -5.66 -0.09 -1.30
N TRP A 71 -4.50 0.24 -0.73
CA TRP A 71 -4.09 1.63 -0.53
C TRP A 71 -4.04 2.42 -1.84
N LEU A 72 -3.59 1.81 -2.96
CA LEU A 72 -3.61 2.45 -4.28
C LEU A 72 -5.03 2.75 -4.75
N VAL A 73 -6.00 1.85 -4.52
CA VAL A 73 -7.40 2.09 -4.87
C VAL A 73 -7.98 3.21 -4.01
N GLU A 74 -7.79 3.15 -2.69
CA GLU A 74 -8.28 4.14 -1.74
C GLU A 74 -7.72 5.54 -2.01
N ASN A 75 -6.48 5.62 -2.50
CA ASN A 75 -5.81 6.88 -2.82
C ASN A 75 -5.89 7.24 -4.32
N SER A 76 -6.67 6.50 -5.10
CA SER A 76 -6.93 6.86 -6.50
C SER A 76 -7.73 8.17 -6.54
N ARG A 77 -7.20 9.16 -7.26
CA ARG A 77 -7.85 10.46 -7.44
C ARG A 77 -8.13 10.69 -8.90
N SER A 78 -9.31 11.24 -9.17
CA SER A 78 -9.70 11.67 -10.52
C SER A 78 -9.18 13.06 -10.86
N SER A 79 -8.85 13.86 -9.85
CA SER A 79 -8.35 15.23 -10.00
C SER A 79 -7.34 15.58 -8.92
N THR A 80 -6.31 16.36 -9.28
CA THR A 80 -5.28 16.86 -8.35
C THR A 80 -5.83 17.80 -7.29
N SER A 81 -6.98 18.41 -7.55
CA SER A 81 -7.70 19.28 -6.60
C SER A 81 -8.69 18.52 -5.71
N GLN A 82 -8.89 17.22 -5.95
CA GLN A 82 -9.79 16.39 -5.15
C GLN A 82 -9.16 16.16 -3.78
N THR A 83 -9.79 16.70 -2.74
CA THR A 83 -9.44 16.44 -1.34
C THR A 83 -10.07 15.12 -0.91
N LEU A 84 -9.27 14.22 -0.32
CA LEU A 84 -9.80 13.02 0.35
C LEU A 84 -10.64 13.50 1.53
N SER A 85 -11.96 13.28 1.46
CA SER A 85 -12.87 13.50 2.58
C SER A 85 -12.49 12.54 3.70
N ALA A 86 -12.08 13.12 4.83
CA ALA A 86 -11.66 12.45 6.05
C ALA A 86 -12.81 11.74 6.77
#